data_AF-A0A090REI8-F1
#
_entry.id   AF-A0A090REI8-F1
#
_cell.length_a   1.000
_cell.length_b   1.000
_cell.length_c   1.000
_cell.angle_alpha   90.00
_cell.angle_beta   90.00
_cell.angle_gamma   90.00
#
_symmetry.space_group_name_H-M   'P 1'
#
loop_
_entity.id
_entity.type
_entity.pdbx_description
1 polymer ?
#
loop_
_entity_poly.entity_id
_entity_poly.type
_entity_poly.pdbx_seq_one_letter_code
_entity_poly.pdbx_strand_id
1 'polypeptide(L)'
;MWQRHIGLMAAQRTAQASSPGHITAIDIDSGAVAAANLNFSASPWAARLQAVQADLADWTAQHTAGTFESIVCNPPYFNSGEQANCQARATARHTDNLHTPPYWPACIPC
;
A
#
# COMPACT_ATOMS: atom_id res chain seq x y z
N MET A 1 10.72 -3.35 2.25
CA MET A 1 10.29 -4.08 3.48
C MET A 1 8.90 -3.66 3.96
N TRP A 2 8.54 -2.37 3.98
CA TRP A 2 7.27 -1.89 4.55
C TRP A 2 6.00 -2.03 3.70
N GLN A 3 6.11 -2.30 2.38
CA GLN A 3 4.93 -2.35 1.50
C GLN A 3 4.09 -3.65 1.62
N ARG A 4 4.64 -4.70 2.24
CA ARG A 4 4.05 -6.06 2.25
C ARG A 4 2.88 -6.28 3.22
N HIS A 5 2.57 -5.32 4.09
CA HIS A 5 1.59 -5.51 5.19
C HIS A 5 0.39 -4.54 5.14
N ILE A 6 0.39 -3.57 4.23
CA ILE A 6 -0.68 -2.55 4.15
C ILE A 6 -2.04 -3.21 3.88
N GLY A 7 -2.10 -4.21 3.00
CA GLY A 7 -3.34 -4.96 2.74
C GLY A 7 -3.91 -5.65 3.99
N LEU A 8 -3.06 -6.29 4.81
CA LEU A 8 -3.49 -6.91 6.07
C LEU A 8 -4.01 -5.87 7.06
N MET A 9 -3.31 -4.74 7.18
CA MET A 9 -3.71 -3.65 8.06
C MET A 9 -5.05 -3.03 7.66
N ALA A 10 -5.32 -2.91 6.36
CA ALA A 10 -6.61 -2.45 5.84
C ALA A 10 -7.71 -3.50 6.10
N ALA A 11 -7.43 -4.79 5.89
CA ALA A 11 -8.38 -5.86 6.13
C ALA A 11 -8.79 -5.94 7.60
N GLN A 12 -7.83 -5.81 8.51
CA GLN A 12 -8.07 -5.80 9.96
C GLN A 12 -8.95 -4.63 10.39
N ARG A 13 -8.63 -3.40 9.95
CA ARG A 13 -9.38 -2.19 10.33
C ARG A 13 -10.82 -2.20 9.80
N THR A 14 -11.02 -2.81 8.64
CA THR A 14 -12.35 -2.87 7.99
C THR A 14 -13.11 -4.16 8.29
N ALA A 15 -12.57 -5.05 9.14
CA ALA A 15 -13.16 -6.36 9.40
C ALA A 15 -14.57 -6.33 9.99
N GLN A 16 -14.88 -5.28 10.77
CA GLN A 16 -16.18 -5.10 11.44
C GLN A 16 -17.09 -4.09 10.72
N ALA A 17 -16.72 -3.64 9.52
CA ALA A 17 -17.61 -2.82 8.71
C ALA A 17 -18.89 -3.61 8.36
N SER A 18 -20.02 -2.91 8.22
CA SER A 18 -21.29 -3.52 7.83
C SER A 18 -21.22 -4.24 6.46
N SER A 19 -20.32 -3.77 5.58
CA SER A 19 -19.99 -4.39 4.31
C SER A 19 -18.47 -4.35 4.10
N PRO A 20 -17.72 -5.38 4.53
CA PRO A 20 -16.27 -5.41 4.39
C PRO A 20 -15.85 -5.58 2.92
N GLY A 21 -15.15 -4.58 2.38
CA GLY A 21 -14.71 -4.58 0.98
C GLY A 21 -13.60 -5.60 0.66
N HIS A 22 -13.40 -5.83 -0.63
CA HIS A 22 -12.23 -6.55 -1.16
C HIS A 22 -11.04 -5.59 -1.27
N ILE A 23 -9.85 -6.11 -1.05
CA ILE A 23 -8.60 -5.34 -1.06
C ILE A 23 -7.69 -5.93 -2.13
N THR A 24 -7.40 -5.13 -3.13
CA THR A 24 -6.40 -5.43 -4.16
C THR A 24 -5.14 -4.61 -3.86
N ALA A 25 -4.05 -5.30 -3.52
CA ALA A 25 -2.73 -4.69 -3.44
C ALA A 25 -2.03 -4.83 -4.78
N ILE A 26 -1.41 -3.76 -5.27
CA ILE A 26 -0.59 -3.81 -6.48
C ILE A 26 0.85 -3.42 -6.14
N ASP A 27 1.81 -4.11 -6.75
CA ASP A 27 3.24 -3.79 -6.66
C ASP A 27 3.92 -4.23 -7.96
N ILE A 28 4.93 -3.50 -8.42
CA ILE A 28 5.70 -3.85 -9.63
C ILE A 28 6.69 -4.99 -9.34
N ASP A 29 7.13 -5.12 -8.09
CA ASP A 29 8.06 -6.16 -7.65
C ASP A 29 7.35 -7.50 -7.41
N SER A 30 7.59 -8.46 -8.30
CA SER A 30 7.04 -9.82 -8.17
C SER A 30 7.38 -10.50 -6.83
N GLY A 31 8.54 -10.21 -6.24
CA GLY A 31 8.95 -10.74 -4.93
C GLY A 31 8.11 -10.19 -3.79
N ALA A 32 7.76 -8.90 -3.83
CA ALA A 32 6.86 -8.25 -2.88
C ALA A 32 5.44 -8.80 -3.02
N VAL A 33 4.95 -8.99 -4.25
CA VAL A 33 3.64 -9.61 -4.53
C VAL A 33 3.57 -11.03 -3.97
N ALA A 34 4.57 -11.86 -4.25
CA ALA A 34 4.62 -13.23 -3.75
C ALA A 34 4.61 -13.27 -2.21
N ALA A 35 5.42 -12.42 -1.57
CA ALA A 35 5.46 -12.31 -0.11
C ALA A 35 4.13 -11.80 0.48
N ALA A 36 3.48 -10.83 -0.17
CA ALA A 36 2.18 -10.33 0.25
C ALA A 36 1.10 -11.42 0.13
N ASN A 37 1.05 -12.16 -0.97
CA ASN A 37 0.10 -13.27 -1.14
C ASN A 37 0.32 -14.40 -0.11
N LEU A 38 1.57 -14.73 0.22
CA LEU A 38 1.88 -15.66 1.32
C LEU A 38 1.30 -15.16 2.65
N ASN A 39 1.57 -13.89 3.00
CA ASN A 39 1.03 -13.26 4.20
C ASN A 39 -0.51 -13.22 4.21
N PHE A 40 -1.13 -12.92 3.07
CA PHE A 40 -2.60 -12.86 2.93
C PHE A 40 -3.22 -14.24 3.13
N SER A 41 -2.64 -15.28 2.51
CA SER A 41 -3.12 -16.67 2.63
C SER A 41 -3.04 -17.22 4.05
N ALA A 42 -2.07 -16.76 4.85
CA ALA A 42 -1.91 -17.15 6.24
C ALA A 42 -2.78 -16.34 7.22
N SER A 43 -3.59 -15.41 6.71
CA SER A 43 -4.41 -14.51 7.52
C SER A 43 -5.89 -14.94 7.58
N PRO A 44 -6.65 -14.51 8.61
CA PRO A 44 -8.10 -14.72 8.66
C PRO A 44 -8.88 -14.03 7.53
N TRP A 45 -8.25 -13.12 6.78
CA TRP A 45 -8.88 -12.31 5.73
C TRP A 45 -8.50 -12.73 4.31
N ALA A 46 -7.93 -13.93 4.14
CA ALA A 46 -7.44 -14.43 2.85
C ALA A 46 -8.45 -14.27 1.71
N ALA A 47 -9.74 -14.56 1.96
CA ALA A 47 -10.81 -14.45 0.95
C ALA A 47 -11.06 -13.01 0.43
N ARG A 48 -10.59 -11.99 1.17
CA ARG A 48 -10.79 -10.57 0.83
C ARG A 48 -9.55 -9.91 0.25
N LEU A 49 -8.43 -10.64 0.17
CA LEU A 49 -7.12 -10.07 -0.10
C LEU A 49 -6.49 -10.73 -1.33
N GLN A 50 -5.98 -9.89 -2.23
CA GLN A 50 -5.16 -10.34 -3.35
C GLN A 50 -4.03 -9.34 -3.60
N ALA A 51 -2.84 -9.85 -3.91
CA ALA A 51 -1.75 -9.04 -4.45
C ALA A 51 -1.55 -9.37 -5.94
N VAL A 52 -1.49 -8.33 -6.76
CA VAL A 52 -1.30 -8.41 -8.22
C VAL A 52 -0.01 -7.70 -8.59
N GLN A 53 0.79 -8.35 -9.45
CA GLN A 53 1.93 -7.68 -10.05
C GLN A 53 1.45 -6.74 -11.15
N ALA A 54 1.57 -5.44 -10.93
CA ALA A 54 1.16 -4.43 -11.90
C ALA A 54 1.95 -3.12 -11.71
N ASP A 55 2.18 -2.43 -12.82
CA ASP A 55 2.55 -1.02 -12.78
C ASP A 55 1.30 -0.16 -12.51
N LEU A 56 1.45 0.90 -11.69
CA LEU A 56 0.33 1.75 -11.31
C LEU A 56 -0.26 2.53 -12.49
N ALA A 57 0.57 2.99 -13.43
CA ALA A 57 0.10 3.73 -14.59
C ALA A 57 -0.70 2.80 -15.53
N ASP A 58 -0.19 1.59 -15.78
CA ASP A 58 -0.92 0.58 -16.56
C ASP A 58 -2.21 0.16 -15.86
N TRP A 59 -2.18 -0.05 -14.55
CA TRP A 59 -3.34 -0.43 -13.76
C TRP A 59 -4.45 0.62 -13.82
N THR A 60 -4.09 1.89 -13.65
CA THR A 60 -5.07 3.00 -13.69
C THR A 60 -5.62 3.22 -15.09
N ALA A 61 -4.84 3.00 -16.15
CA ALA A 61 -5.34 3.06 -17.53
C ALA A 61 -6.40 1.98 -17.84
N GLN A 62 -6.34 0.84 -17.16
CA GLN A 62 -7.27 -0.29 -17.35
C GLN A 62 -8.54 -0.20 -16.49
N HIS A 63 -8.62 0.75 -15.55
CA HIS A 63 -9.75 0.88 -14.63
C HIS A 63 -10.40 2.26 -14.73
N THR A 64 -11.73 2.31 -14.69
CA THR A 64 -12.47 3.58 -14.73
C THR A 64 -12.42 4.29 -13.38
N ALA A 65 -12.50 5.63 -13.41
CA ALA A 65 -12.64 6.43 -12.20
C ALA A 65 -13.87 5.98 -11.39
N GLY A 66 -13.73 5.89 -10.06
CA GLY A 66 -14.79 5.42 -9.16
C GLY A 66 -14.83 3.90 -8.96
N THR A 67 -13.91 3.13 -9.54
CA THR A 67 -13.83 1.67 -9.32
C THR A 67 -13.50 1.31 -7.87
N PHE A 68 -12.75 2.16 -7.16
CA PHE A 68 -12.33 1.92 -5.78
C PHE A 68 -12.92 2.97 -4.84
N GLU A 69 -13.50 2.50 -3.74
CA GLU A 69 -14.04 3.37 -2.69
C GLU A 69 -12.94 4.07 -1.88
N SER A 70 -11.75 3.47 -1.83
CA SER A 70 -10.61 3.99 -1.06
C SER A 70 -9.30 3.50 -1.65
N ILE A 71 -8.28 4.35 -1.61
CA ILE A 71 -6.92 4.05 -2.07
C ILE A 71 -5.96 4.35 -0.92
N VAL A 72 -5.10 3.40 -0.59
CA VAL A 72 -4.03 3.55 0.39
C VAL A 72 -2.70 3.28 -0.32
N CYS A 73 -1.80 4.25 -0.27
CA CYS A 73 -0.47 4.14 -0.88
C CYS A 73 0.60 4.55 0.13
N ASN A 74 1.70 3.81 0.15
CA ASN A 74 2.94 4.24 0.80
C ASN A 74 3.98 4.50 -0.30
N PRO A 75 4.03 5.71 -0.86
CA PRO A 75 4.91 6.00 -1.98
C PRO A 75 6.38 5.79 -1.60
N PRO A 76 7.27 5.49 -2.57
CA PRO A 76 8.69 5.42 -2.31
C PRO A 76 9.18 6.75 -1.71
N TYR A 77 10.00 6.65 -0.66
CA TYR A 77 10.41 7.80 0.15
C TYR A 77 11.43 8.75 -0.51
N PHE A 78 11.80 8.55 -1.78
CA PHE A 78 12.84 9.36 -2.43
C PHE A 78 12.48 9.67 -3.89
N ASN A 79 12.25 10.95 -4.19
CA ASN A 79 12.01 11.48 -5.55
C ASN A 79 13.15 12.37 -6.06
N SER A 80 14.34 12.32 -5.46
CA SER A 80 15.49 13.08 -5.96
C SER A 80 16.81 12.48 -5.53
N GLY A 81 17.59 12.00 -6.51
CA GLY A 81 19.04 11.98 -6.45
C GLY A 81 19.68 10.69 -5.93
N GLU A 82 20.44 10.09 -6.83
CA GLU A 82 21.57 9.19 -6.59
C GLU A 82 21.28 7.70 -6.46
N GLN A 83 21.91 7.01 -7.40
CA GLN A 83 22.13 5.59 -7.50
C GLN A 83 22.62 5.05 -6.14
N ALA A 84 21.71 4.60 -5.29
CA ALA A 84 22.06 3.97 -4.02
C ALA A 84 22.50 2.52 -4.25
N ASN A 85 23.68 2.41 -4.85
CA ASN A 85 24.51 1.22 -4.89
C ASN A 85 24.96 0.93 -3.46
N CYS A 86 24.23 0.06 -2.75
CA CYS A 86 24.55 -0.44 -1.40
C CYS A 86 24.46 0.66 -0.30
N GLN A 87 24.19 0.45 0.99
CA GLN A 87 24.35 -0.68 1.89
C GLN A 87 23.29 -0.58 3.01
N ALA A 88 22.98 -1.73 3.60
CA ALA A 88 22.17 -1.92 4.79
C ALA A 88 22.23 -0.80 5.84
N ARG A 89 21.05 -0.35 6.29
CA ARG A 89 20.78 0.51 7.46
C ARG A 89 21.05 2.01 7.25
N ALA A 90 19.97 2.74 6.98
CA ALA A 90 19.78 4.10 7.48
C ALA A 90 18.42 4.12 8.22
N THR A 91 18.34 3.48 9.38
CA THR A 91 18.42 4.08 10.72
C THR A 91 17.05 4.53 11.21
N ALA A 92 16.60 3.81 12.23
CA ALA A 92 15.43 4.11 13.03
C ALA A 92 15.53 5.50 13.67
N ARG A 93 14.36 6.14 13.83
CA ARG A 93 14.10 7.33 14.66
C ARG A 93 14.76 8.62 14.14
N HIS A 94 13.93 9.56 13.69
CA HIS A 94 13.79 10.86 14.36
C HIS A 94 12.56 11.59 13.81
N THR A 95 11.70 11.99 14.74
CA THR A 95 10.64 12.99 14.63
C THR A 95 11.22 14.33 14.17
N ASP A 96 10.63 14.96 13.15
CA ASP A 96 10.19 16.36 13.21
C ASP A 96 9.57 16.83 11.87
N ASN A 97 8.39 17.45 12.01
CA ASN A 97 7.76 18.42 11.10
C ASN A 97 7.37 17.99 9.67
N LEU A 98 6.22 17.32 9.56
CA LEU A 98 5.44 17.27 8.33
C LEU A 98 4.66 18.59 8.15
N HIS A 99 5.18 19.48 7.30
CA HIS A 99 4.42 20.59 6.74
C HIS A 99 3.61 20.07 5.54
N THR A 100 2.28 20.05 5.64
CA THR A 100 1.37 19.59 4.58
C THR A 100 0.98 20.76 3.64
N PRO A 101 1.19 20.68 2.32
CA PRO A 101 0.60 21.64 1.37
C PRO A 101 -0.91 21.39 1.13
N PRO A 102 -1.69 22.41 0.73
CA PRO A 102 -3.13 22.48 1.06
C PRO A 102 -4.09 21.99 -0.04
N TYR A 103 -3.85 20.86 -0.69
CA TYR A 103 -4.83 20.31 -1.66
C TYR A 103 -4.88 18.79 -1.70
N TRP A 104 -5.59 18.20 -0.73
CA TRP A 104 -6.29 16.93 -0.91
C TRP A 104 -7.47 16.88 0.07
N PRO A 105 -8.72 16.63 -0.37
CA PRO A 105 -9.84 16.57 0.55
C PRO A 105 -9.70 15.33 1.44
N ALA A 106 -9.55 15.60 2.74
CA ALA A 106 -9.90 14.74 3.86
C ALA A 106 -9.45 13.27 3.79
N CYS A 107 -8.20 13.01 4.20
CA CYS A 107 -7.92 11.77 4.91
C CYS A 107 -8.77 11.76 6.19
N ILE A 108 -9.80 10.91 6.25
CA ILE A 108 -10.55 10.64 7.48
C ILE A 108 -9.58 9.95 8.45
N PRO A 109 -9.33 10.50 9.65
CA PRO A 109 -8.56 9.81 10.67
C PRO A 109 -9.42 8.69 11.27
N CYS A 110 -8.95 7.45 11.15
CA CYS A 110 -9.34 6.29 11.97
C CYS A 110 -8.10 5.42 12.22
#